data_AF-A0A4W6DN51-F1
#
_entry.id   AF-A0A4W6DN51-F1
#
_cell.length_a   1.000
_cell.length_b   1.000
_cell.length_c   1.000
_cell.angle_alpha   90.00
_cell.angle_beta   90.00
_cell.angle_gamma   90.00
#
_symmetry.space_group_name_H-M   'P 1'
#
loop_
_entity.id
_entity.type
_entity.pdbx_description
1 polymer ?
#
loop_
_entity_poly.entity_id
_entity_poly.type
_entity_poly.pdbx_seq_one_letter_code
_entity_poly.pdbx_strand_id
1 'polypeptide(L)'
;VVGVKGVQVEEIYDLQSKCQSPVYGFIFLFKWIEERRSRRKVNTLVDETSVIDEEIVNDMFFAHQLIPNSCATHALLSVLLNCSGVELGTTLSRMKAFTKGFSPEVRGFSNSFSNVCYI
;
A
#
# COMPACT_ATOMS: atom_id res chain seq x y z
N VAL A 1 -14.76 6.08 8.74
CA VAL A 1 -14.04 4.79 8.93
C VAL A 1 -14.30 3.94 7.70
N VAL A 2 -13.25 3.44 7.05
CA VAL A 2 -13.19 3.01 5.64
C VAL A 2 -14.14 1.84 5.24
N GLY A 3 -14.97 1.34 6.16
CA GLY A 3 -16.01 0.35 5.89
C GLY A 3 -15.52 -1.10 5.93
N VAL A 4 -14.24 -1.32 6.23
CA VAL A 4 -13.61 -2.63 6.40
C VAL A 4 -13.99 -3.20 7.76
N LYS A 5 -14.34 -4.49 7.80
CA LYS A 5 -14.69 -5.22 9.03
C LYS A 5 -13.69 -6.34 9.28
N GLY A 6 -13.51 -6.71 10.55
CA GLY A 6 -12.68 -7.85 10.94
C GLY A 6 -11.17 -7.63 10.83
N VAL A 7 -10.74 -6.37 10.74
CA VAL A 7 -9.32 -6.00 10.69
C VAL A 7 -9.00 -5.03 11.84
N GLN A 8 -7.86 -5.28 12.48
CA GLN A 8 -7.28 -4.41 13.49
C GLN A 8 -5.84 -4.10 13.10
N VAL A 9 -5.37 -2.91 13.46
CA VAL A 9 -3.96 -2.53 13.36
C VAL A 9 -3.37 -2.62 14.77
N GLU A 10 -2.24 -3.31 14.89
CA GLU A 10 -1.49 -3.46 16.13
C GLU A 10 -0.06 -2.98 15.91
N GLU A 11 0.48 -2.22 16.86
CA GLU A 11 1.88 -1.80 16.84
C GLU A 11 2.76 -2.92 17.39
N ILE A 12 3.80 -3.28 16.65
CA ILE A 12 4.74 -4.33 17.03
C ILE A 12 5.99 -3.69 17.63
N TYR A 13 6.21 -3.89 18.92
CA TYR A 13 7.41 -3.41 19.63
C TYR A 13 8.58 -4.40 19.57
N ASP A 14 8.30 -5.70 19.48
CA ASP A 14 9.30 -6.76 19.39
C ASP A 14 9.01 -7.69 18.20
N LEU A 15 9.94 -7.74 17.24
CA LEU A 15 9.84 -8.57 16.05
C LEU A 15 9.90 -10.07 16.35
N GLN A 16 10.40 -10.47 17.53
CA GLN A 16 10.48 -11.88 17.93
C GLN A 16 9.19 -12.39 18.59
N SER A 17 8.28 -11.48 18.94
CA SER A 17 6.99 -11.83 19.51
C SER A 17 6.12 -12.57 18.48
N LYS A 18 5.42 -13.62 18.93
CA LYS A 18 4.52 -14.39 18.06
C LYS A 18 3.20 -13.65 17.90
N CYS A 19 2.81 -13.34 16.67
CA CYS A 19 1.47 -12.82 16.37
C CYS A 19 0.43 -13.92 16.60
N GLN A 20 -0.57 -13.66 17.45
CA GLN A 20 -1.59 -14.65 17.84
C GLN A 20 -2.74 -14.79 16.82
N SER A 21 -2.88 -13.83 15.91
CA SER A 21 -3.95 -13.72 14.92
C SER A 21 -3.40 -13.79 13.50
N PRO A 22 -4.23 -14.09 12.48
CA PRO A 22 -3.79 -14.04 11.09
C PRO A 22 -3.27 -12.64 10.75
N VAL A 23 -2.01 -12.58 10.29
CA VAL A 23 -1.37 -11.33 9.88
C VAL A 23 -1.56 -11.14 8.38
N TYR A 24 -2.25 -10.06 8.02
CA TYR A 24 -2.51 -9.70 6.62
C TYR A 24 -1.34 -8.96 5.96
N GLY A 25 -0.53 -8.25 6.75
CA GLY A 25 0.65 -7.55 6.27
C GLY A 25 1.29 -6.68 7.34
N PHE A 26 2.44 -6.11 7.03
CA PHE A 26 3.21 -5.22 7.91
C PHE A 26 3.36 -3.85 7.27
N ILE A 27 3.26 -2.79 8.09
CA ILE A 27 3.50 -1.42 7.67
C ILE A 27 4.74 -0.91 8.43
N PHE A 28 5.80 -0.60 7.70
CA PHE A 28 7.01 -0.05 8.27
C PHE A 28 6.99 1.47 8.19
N LEU A 29 6.99 2.13 9.34
CA LEU A 29 7.14 3.58 9.44
C LEU A 29 8.59 3.90 9.77
N PHE A 30 9.20 4.73 8.94
CA PHE A 30 10.53 5.29 9.18
C PHE A 30 10.47 6.80 9.02
N LYS A 31 11.24 7.51 9.84
CA LYS A 31 11.41 8.95 9.66
C LYS A 31 12.02 9.19 8.28
N TRP A 32 11.41 10.09 7.51
CA TRP A 32 11.96 10.51 6.22
C TRP A 32 13.35 11.13 6.45
N ILE A 33 14.37 10.52 5.86
CA ILE A 33 15.76 11.00 5.90
C ILE A 33 16.20 11.21 4.45
N GLU A 34 16.30 12.48 4.06
CA GLU A 34 16.58 12.89 2.68
C GLU A 34 17.90 12.33 2.13
N GLU A 35 18.90 12.22 2.99
CA GLU A 35 20.22 11.64 2.69
C GLU A 35 20.15 10.15 2.26
N ARG A 36 19.13 9.39 2.70
CA ARG A 36 18.91 8.01 2.22
C ARG A 36 18.33 7.95 0.82
N ARG A 37 17.53 8.93 0.40
CA ARG A 37 17.02 9.00 -0.98
C ARG A 37 18.12 9.37 -1.96
N SER A 38 19.02 10.27 -1.57
CA SER A 38 20.23 10.61 -2.34
C SER A 38 21.08 9.36 -2.62
N ARG A 39 21.36 8.54 -1.59
CA ARG A 39 22.12 7.28 -1.75
C ARG A 39 21.42 6.25 -2.64
N ARG A 40 20.09 6.13 -2.60
CA ARG A 40 19.35 5.24 -3.52
C ARG A 40 19.26 5.79 -4.94
N LYS A 41 19.26 7.11 -5.14
CA LYS A 41 19.29 7.74 -6.47
C LYS A 41 20.62 7.52 -7.20
N VAL A 42 21.72 7.27 -6.48
CA VAL A 42 23.03 6.98 -7.08
C VAL A 42 23.13 5.54 -7.60
N ASN A 43 22.28 4.63 -7.13
CA ASN A 43 22.09 3.31 -7.73
C ASN A 43 20.80 3.30 -8.54
N THR A 44 20.81 3.93 -9.73
CA THR A 44 19.90 3.60 -10.84
C THR A 44 20.25 2.24 -11.45
N LEU A 45 20.55 1.26 -10.61
CA LEU A 45 20.41 -0.13 -10.98
C LEU A 45 18.98 -0.44 -10.58
N VAL A 46 18.14 -0.64 -11.58
CA VAL A 46 16.95 -1.48 -11.47
C VAL A 46 17.45 -2.73 -10.76
N ASP A 47 17.25 -2.80 -9.45
CA ASP A 47 17.74 -3.92 -8.65
C ASP A 47 17.13 -5.16 -9.31
N GLU A 48 17.92 -6.21 -9.55
CA GLU A 48 17.45 -7.40 -10.31
C GLU A 48 16.23 -8.08 -9.64
N THR A 49 15.87 -7.62 -8.45
CA THR A 49 14.72 -8.01 -7.64
C THR A 49 13.44 -7.19 -7.92
N SER A 50 13.52 -6.14 -8.74
CA SER A 50 12.39 -5.28 -9.05
C SER A 50 11.47 -5.90 -10.12
N VAL A 51 10.17 -5.91 -9.82
CA VAL A 51 9.17 -6.47 -10.73
C VAL A 51 8.80 -5.39 -11.75
N ILE A 52 9.22 -5.60 -13.00
CA ILE A 52 8.96 -4.71 -14.13
C ILE A 52 7.84 -5.26 -15.03
N ASP A 53 7.48 -6.53 -14.84
CA ASP A 53 6.44 -7.19 -15.63
C ASP A 53 5.07 -6.55 -15.36
N GLU A 54 4.50 -5.94 -16.40
CA GLU A 54 3.23 -5.24 -16.33
C GLU A 54 2.07 -6.17 -15.97
N GLU A 55 2.10 -7.45 -16.33
CA GLU A 55 1.04 -8.40 -15.98
C GLU A 55 1.04 -8.65 -14.46
N ILE A 56 2.22 -8.85 -13.88
CA ILE A 56 2.38 -9.06 -12.44
C ILE A 56 2.04 -7.79 -11.67
N VAL A 57 2.49 -6.63 -12.16
CA VAL A 57 2.19 -5.32 -11.55
C VAL A 57 0.70 -5.00 -11.64
N ASN A 58 0.01 -5.42 -12.69
CA ASN A 58 -1.44 -5.21 -12.84
C ASN A 58 -2.27 -6.18 -11.99
N ASP A 59 -1.77 -7.38 -11.70
CA ASP A 59 -2.43 -8.32 -10.80
C ASP A 59 -2.36 -7.85 -9.34
N MET A 60 -1.23 -7.29 -8.92
CA MET A 60 -1.11 -6.67 -7.59
C MET A 60 -1.66 -5.24 -7.56
N PHE A 61 -2.18 -4.82 -6.42
CA PHE A 61 -2.49 -3.42 -6.18
C PHE A 61 -1.21 -2.67 -5.74
N PHE A 62 -0.60 -1.95 -6.67
CA PHE A 62 0.51 -1.05 -6.39
C PHE A 62 0.18 0.36 -6.88
N ALA A 63 0.25 1.34 -5.98
CA ALA A 63 -0.08 2.72 -6.28
C ALA A 63 1.10 3.63 -5.92
N HIS A 64 1.39 4.64 -6.75
CA HIS A 64 2.39 5.64 -6.43
C HIS A 64 1.78 6.71 -5.50
N GLN A 65 2.42 7.03 -4.37
CA GLN A 65 1.97 8.12 -3.51
C GLN A 65 2.24 9.47 -4.21
N LEU A 66 1.15 10.17 -4.60
CA LEU A 66 1.22 11.50 -5.23
C LEU A 66 0.95 12.63 -4.23
N ILE A 67 0.08 12.41 -3.23
CA ILE A 67 -0.33 13.42 -2.26
C ILE A 67 0.56 13.40 -1.00
N PRO A 68 1.07 14.56 -0.54
CA PRO A 68 1.79 14.65 0.73
C PRO A 68 0.86 14.34 1.92
N ASN A 69 1.42 13.78 3.00
CA ASN A 69 0.68 13.39 4.22
C ASN A 69 -0.36 12.26 4.07
N SER A 70 -0.46 11.60 2.91
CA SER A 70 -1.37 10.46 2.69
C SER A 70 -0.71 9.08 2.90
N CYS A 71 0.53 9.03 3.40
CA CYS A 71 1.36 7.83 3.42
C CYS A 71 0.76 6.69 4.27
N ALA A 72 0.15 7.02 5.41
CA ALA A 72 -0.46 6.03 6.29
C ALA A 72 -1.63 5.33 5.59
N THR A 73 -2.53 6.10 5.00
CA THR A 73 -3.69 5.60 4.28
C THR A 73 -3.28 4.82 3.03
N HIS A 74 -2.27 5.30 2.33
CA HIS A 74 -1.72 4.63 1.15
C HIS A 74 -1.10 3.27 1.49
N ALA A 75 -0.34 3.20 2.60
CA ALA A 75 0.23 1.94 3.08
C ALA A 75 -0.86 0.95 3.52
N LEU A 76 -1.87 1.43 4.25
CA LEU A 76 -2.98 0.60 4.69
C LEU A 76 -3.78 0.02 3.52
N LEU A 77 -4.11 0.86 2.53
CA LEU A 77 -4.80 0.42 1.32
C LEU A 77 -4.00 -0.59 0.53
N SER A 78 -2.67 -0.42 0.45
CA SER A 78 -1.78 -1.35 -0.24
C SER A 78 -1.83 -2.75 0.39
N VAL A 79 -1.89 -2.85 1.72
CA VAL A 79 -2.05 -4.15 2.40
C VAL A 79 -3.44 -4.72 2.16
N LEU A 80 -4.48 -3.94 2.42
CA LEU A 80 -5.87 -4.39 2.37
C LEU A 80 -6.26 -4.87 0.96
N LEU A 81 -5.92 -4.11 -0.08
CA LEU A 81 -6.34 -4.40 -1.45
C LEU A 81 -5.59 -5.59 -2.07
N ASN A 82 -4.44 -5.98 -1.52
CA ASN A 82 -3.72 -7.20 -1.90
C ASN A 82 -4.13 -8.44 -1.10
N CYS A 83 -4.97 -8.30 -0.07
CA CYS A 83 -5.44 -9.44 0.72
C CYS A 83 -6.73 -10.05 0.13
N SER A 84 -6.77 -11.37 0.00
CA SER A 84 -7.95 -12.13 -0.46
C SER A 84 -8.86 -12.61 0.68
N GLY A 85 -8.45 -12.45 1.95
CA GLY A 85 -9.17 -12.92 3.14
C GLY A 85 -9.87 -11.85 3.96
N VAL A 86 -9.97 -10.60 3.46
CA VAL A 86 -10.52 -9.45 4.20
C VAL A 86 -11.80 -8.93 3.56
N GLU A 87 -12.81 -8.65 4.38
CA GLU A 87 -14.03 -7.97 3.93
C GLU A 87 -13.79 -6.45 3.79
N LEU A 88 -13.39 -6.04 2.58
CA LEU A 88 -13.05 -4.66 2.22
C LEU A 88 -14.23 -3.67 2.30
N GLY A 89 -15.47 -4.15 2.36
CA GLY A 89 -16.67 -3.33 2.27
C GLY A 89 -16.89 -2.75 0.86
N THR A 90 -18.01 -2.06 0.66
CA THR A 90 -18.47 -1.61 -0.67
C THR A 90 -17.56 -0.56 -1.29
N THR A 91 -17.05 0.40 -0.49
CA THR A 91 -16.19 1.49 -0.96
C THR A 91 -14.87 0.99 -1.53
N LEU A 92 -14.13 0.19 -0.76
CA LEU A 92 -12.83 -0.33 -1.21
C LEU A 92 -12.97 -1.38 -2.30
N SER A 93 -14.01 -2.22 -2.26
CA SER A 93 -14.27 -3.20 -3.33
C SER A 93 -14.56 -2.50 -4.66
N ARG A 94 -15.37 -1.44 -4.64
CA ARG A 94 -15.64 -0.62 -5.83
C ARG A 94 -14.37 0.07 -6.34
N MET A 95 -13.55 0.61 -5.43
CA MET A 95 -12.28 1.23 -5.79
C MET A 95 -11.30 0.23 -6.40
N LYS A 96 -11.18 -0.98 -5.83
CA LYS A 96 -10.34 -2.07 -6.36
C LYS A 96 -10.76 -2.46 -7.77
N ALA A 97 -12.07 -2.61 -7.99
CA ALA A 97 -12.60 -2.95 -9.30
C ALA A 97 -12.39 -1.82 -10.32
N PHE A 98 -12.56 -0.56 -9.90
CA PHE A 98 -12.37 0.62 -10.76
C PHE A 98 -10.91 0.81 -11.19
N THR A 99 -9.97 0.48 -10.31
CA THR A 99 -8.53 0.66 -10.53
C THR A 99 -7.84 -0.58 -11.13
N LYS A 100 -8.60 -1.64 -11.43
CA LYS A 100 -8.06 -2.87 -12.00
C LYS A 100 -7.53 -2.62 -13.42
N GLY A 101 -6.27 -2.96 -13.68
CA GLY A 101 -5.61 -2.74 -14.97
C GLY A 101 -5.10 -1.32 -15.21
N PHE A 102 -5.15 -0.43 -14.21
CA PHE A 102 -4.52 0.88 -14.30
C PHE A 102 -3.03 0.80 -13.96
N SER A 103 -2.22 1.62 -14.62
CA SER A 103 -0.80 1.76 -14.25
C SER A 103 -0.67 2.29 -12.81
N PRO A 104 0.45 2.01 -12.11
CA PRO A 104 0.65 2.44 -10.73
C PRO A 104 0.48 3.95 -10.48
N GLU A 105 0.83 4.79 -11.46
CA GLU A 105 0.64 6.24 -11.40
C GLU A 105 -0.84 6.62 -11.44
N VAL A 106 -1.61 6.03 -12.36
CA VAL A 106 -3.05 6.28 -12.50
C VAL A 106 -3.81 5.75 -11.27
N ARG A 107 -3.37 4.63 -10.68
CA ARG A 107 -3.90 4.14 -9.40
C ARG A 107 -3.61 5.11 -8.26
N GLY A 108 -2.38 5.60 -8.17
CA GLY A 108 -2.01 6.65 -7.22
C GLY A 108 -2.87 7.90 -7.35
N PHE A 109 -3.10 8.35 -8.58
CA PHE A 109 -3.97 9.47 -8.90
C PHE A 109 -5.43 9.20 -8.51
N SER A 110 -6.00 8.07 -8.91
CA SER A 110 -7.38 7.71 -8.56
C SER A 110 -7.60 7.61 -7.05
N ASN A 111 -6.62 7.09 -6.29
CA ASN A 111 -6.70 7.03 -4.83
C ASN A 111 -6.63 8.42 -4.20
N SER A 112 -5.77 9.28 -4.76
CA SER A 112 -5.54 10.66 -4.31
C SER A 112 -6.80 11.53 -4.37
N PHE A 113 -7.65 11.35 -5.38
CA PHE A 113 -8.94 12.06 -5.52
C PHE A 113 -10.11 11.37 -4.82
N SER A 114 -9.91 10.14 -4.34
CA SER A 114 -10.92 9.46 -3.54
C SER A 114 -10.96 10.09 -2.15
N ASN A 115 -12.17 10.31 -1.60
CA ASN A 115 -12.37 10.76 -0.21
C ASN A 115 -11.72 9.84 0.84
N VAL A 116 -11.17 8.69 0.42
CA VAL A 116 -10.40 7.77 1.24
C VAL A 116 -9.03 8.36 1.61
N CYS A 117 -8.36 9.13 0.73
CA CYS A 117 -7.03 9.71 1.02
C CYS A 117 -7.06 10.91 1.99
N TYR A 118 -8.24 11.49 2.26
CA TYR A 118 -8.44 12.61 3.17
C TYR A 118 -8.85 12.17 4.60
N ILE A 119 -8.79 10.86 4.88
CA ILE A 119 -8.95 10.26 6.21
C ILE A 119 -7.56 9.88 6.71
#